data_AF-A0A969LLA8-F1
#
_entry.id   AF-A0A969LLA8-F1
#
_cell.length_a   1.000
_cell.length_b   1.000
_cell.length_c   1.000
_cell.angle_alpha   90.00
_cell.angle_beta   90.00
_cell.angle_gamma   90.00
#
_symmetry.space_group_name_H-M   'P 1'
#
loop_
_entity.id
_entity.type
_entity.pdbx_description
1 polymer ?
#
loop_
_entity_poly.entity_id
_entity_poly.type
_entity_poly.pdbx_seq_one_letter_code
_entity_poly.pdbx_strand_id
1 'polypeptide(L)'
;RVSALFFLLDTGKARKTDDMVRLFMEKMEQEGFRKLFIEEFIKFNDNCIRAFLKGDTKDLFANLRHLSRFAYEFFMPMIPSIFRKLWRQGLDTGTYYLKLCGAGGGGFILGFTEDLKKAETMLKGYKIEVVYRF
;
A
#
# COMPACT_ATOMS: atom_id res chain seq x y z
N ARG A 1 4.11 -24.33 -1.18
CA ARG A 1 2.89 -23.50 -1.20
C ARG A 1 3.37 -22.06 -1.16
N VAL A 2 3.06 -21.23 -2.15
CA VAL A 2 3.38 -19.80 -2.09
C VAL A 2 2.58 -19.21 -0.94
N SER A 3 3.25 -18.58 0.01
CA SER A 3 2.63 -18.03 1.23
C SER A 3 2.27 -16.56 1.08
N ALA A 4 2.98 -15.81 0.24
CA ALA A 4 2.71 -14.40 -0.02
C ALA A 4 3.15 -13.98 -1.43
N LEU A 5 2.45 -13.02 -2.01
CA LEU A 5 2.72 -12.47 -3.33
C LEU A 5 2.68 -10.96 -3.32
N PHE A 6 3.62 -10.34 -4.04
CA PHE A 6 3.64 -8.91 -4.26
C PHE A 6 3.30 -8.65 -5.73
N PHE A 7 2.48 -7.65 -5.99
CA PHE A 7 2.02 -7.34 -7.33
C PHE A 7 1.90 -5.84 -7.57
N LEU A 8 1.91 -5.45 -8.83
CA LEU A 8 1.65 -4.08 -9.26
C LEU A 8 0.27 -3.98 -9.89
N LEU A 9 -0.39 -2.84 -9.67
CA LEU A 9 -1.59 -2.40 -10.37
C LEU A 9 -1.27 -1.11 -11.11
N ASP A 10 -1.40 -1.11 -12.45
CA ASP A 10 -1.29 0.11 -13.23
C ASP A 10 -2.55 0.97 -13.02
N THR A 11 -2.36 2.23 -12.63
CA THR A 11 -3.46 3.17 -12.44
C THR A 11 -3.97 3.77 -13.75
N GLY A 12 -3.24 3.60 -14.86
CA GLY A 12 -3.54 4.19 -16.16
C GLY A 12 -3.40 5.73 -16.19
N LYS A 13 -2.86 6.32 -15.12
CA LYS A 13 -2.65 7.77 -14.99
C LYS A 13 -1.17 8.09 -14.89
N ALA A 14 -0.73 9.15 -15.56
CA ALA A 14 0.61 9.69 -15.38
C ALA A 14 0.82 10.14 -13.92
N ARG A 15 2.05 10.00 -13.42
CA ARG A 15 2.44 10.45 -12.08
C ARG A 15 2.41 11.98 -12.00
N LYS A 16 2.04 12.50 -10.82
CA LYS A 16 2.11 13.94 -10.48
C LYS A 16 3.07 14.14 -9.32
N THR A 17 4.34 13.78 -9.52
CA THR A 17 5.33 13.69 -8.44
C THR A 17 5.44 14.99 -7.65
N ASP A 18 5.62 16.12 -8.32
CA ASP A 18 5.90 17.41 -7.66
C ASP A 18 4.77 17.84 -6.73
N ASP A 19 3.51 17.76 -7.19
CA ASP A 19 2.34 18.09 -6.39
C ASP A 19 2.20 17.17 -5.17
N MET A 20 2.46 15.86 -5.34
CA MET A 20 2.33 14.88 -4.26
C MET A 20 3.45 15.03 -3.23
N VAL A 21 4.67 15.34 -3.66
CA VAL A 21 5.80 15.63 -2.77
C VAL A 21 5.52 16.92 -1.98
N ARG A 22 5.09 18.00 -2.65
CA ARG A 22 4.73 19.25 -1.96
C ARG A 22 3.68 19.02 -0.89
N LEU A 23 2.59 18.31 -1.23
CA LEU A 23 1.52 17.99 -0.27
C LEU A 23 2.03 17.17 0.92
N PHE A 24 2.93 16.21 0.68
CA PHE A 24 3.52 15.42 1.75
C PHE A 24 4.39 16.29 2.67
N MET A 25 5.22 17.17 2.11
CA MET A 25 6.05 18.09 2.88
C MET A 25 5.19 19.05 3.72
N GLU A 26 4.13 19.63 3.15
CA GLU A 26 3.17 20.48 3.89
C GLU A 26 2.52 19.73 5.06
N LYS A 27 2.21 18.45 4.88
CA LYS A 27 1.72 17.60 5.98
C LYS A 27 2.78 17.39 7.06
N MET A 28 4.05 17.20 6.68
CA MET A 28 5.15 16.98 7.62
C MET A 28 5.47 18.20 8.49
N GLU A 29 5.11 19.41 8.07
CA GLU A 29 5.19 20.62 8.91
C GLU A 29 4.20 20.59 10.08
N GLN A 30 3.12 19.81 9.98
CA GLN A 30 2.16 19.63 11.06
C GLN A 30 2.72 18.66 12.10
N GLU A 31 3.05 19.15 13.30
CA GLU A 31 3.67 18.35 14.37
C GLU A 31 2.90 17.07 14.68
N GLY A 32 1.56 17.15 14.74
CA GLY A 32 0.71 15.99 14.99
C GLY A 32 0.84 14.91 13.91
N PHE A 33 0.85 15.31 12.62
CA PHE A 33 1.05 14.35 11.53
C PHE A 33 2.47 13.80 11.51
N ARG A 34 3.48 14.64 11.72
CA ARG A 34 4.88 14.23 11.79
C ARG A 34 5.11 13.18 12.87
N LYS A 35 4.52 13.37 14.05
CA LYS A 35 4.57 12.39 15.15
C LYS A 35 3.92 11.07 14.75
N LEU A 36 2.69 11.09 14.22
CA LEU A 36 2.00 9.89 13.73
C LEU A 36 2.80 9.16 12.64
N PHE A 37 3.39 9.90 11.71
CA PHE A 37 4.19 9.33 10.64
C PHE A 37 5.42 8.59 11.19
N ILE A 38 6.12 9.17 12.17
CA ILE A 38 7.29 8.53 12.80
C ILE A 38 6.87 7.33 13.66
N GLU A 39 5.90 7.52 14.55
CA GLU A 39 5.54 6.52 15.57
C GLU A 39 4.73 5.35 15.00
N GLU A 40 4.00 5.56 13.90
CA GLU A 40 3.19 4.53 13.24
C GLU A 40 3.80 4.12 11.89
N PHE A 41 3.82 5.02 10.91
CA PHE A 41 4.15 4.64 9.54
C PHE A 41 5.58 4.09 9.41
N ILE A 42 6.58 4.78 9.96
CA ILE A 42 7.98 4.31 9.94
C ILE A 42 8.11 3.00 10.74
N LYS A 43 7.55 2.94 11.95
CA LYS A 43 7.57 1.75 12.82
C LYS A 43 7.03 0.50 12.11
N PHE A 44 5.83 0.59 11.51
CA PHE A 44 5.22 -0.54 10.81
C PHE A 44 5.98 -0.90 9.52
N ASN A 45 6.57 0.08 8.84
CA ASN A 45 7.41 -0.17 7.67
C ASN A 45 8.69 -0.94 8.05
N ASP A 46 9.34 -0.57 9.14
CA ASP A 46 10.53 -1.28 9.65
C ASP A 46 10.20 -2.70 10.11
N ASN A 47 9.02 -2.89 10.72
CA ASN A 47 8.52 -4.23 11.03
C ASN A 47 8.32 -5.07 9.76
N CYS A 48 7.70 -4.52 8.71
CA CYS A 48 7.57 -5.21 7.42
C CYS A 48 8.93 -5.65 6.88
N ILE A 49 9.95 -4.79 6.94
CA ILE A 49 11.31 -5.13 6.49
C ILE A 49 11.88 -6.29 7.30
N ARG A 50 11.79 -6.23 8.64
CA ARG A 50 12.26 -7.31 9.51
C ARG A 50 11.54 -8.64 9.26
N ALA A 51 10.21 -8.61 9.14
CA ALA A 51 9.39 -9.78 8.87
C ALA A 51 9.72 -10.37 7.49
N PHE A 52 9.89 -9.52 6.47
CA PHE A 52 10.29 -9.91 5.13
C PHE A 52 11.63 -10.65 5.13
N LEU A 53 12.66 -10.08 5.75
CA LEU A 53 14.00 -10.67 5.82
C LEU A 53 14.03 -12.01 6.57
N LYS A 54 13.11 -12.22 7.51
CA LYS A 54 12.96 -13.47 8.27
C LYS A 54 12.07 -14.51 7.57
N GLY A 55 11.39 -14.15 6.48
CA GLY A 55 10.36 -14.99 5.87
C GLY A 55 9.08 -15.16 6.71
N ASP A 56 8.86 -14.29 7.70
CA ASP A 56 7.67 -14.33 8.55
C ASP A 56 6.49 -13.63 7.84
N THR A 57 5.80 -14.40 7.00
CA THR A 57 4.66 -13.89 6.22
C THR A 57 3.48 -13.45 7.10
N LYS A 58 3.28 -14.10 8.25
CA LYS A 58 2.19 -13.73 9.17
C LYS A 58 2.42 -12.34 9.76
N ASP A 59 3.63 -12.08 10.28
CA ASP A 59 3.98 -10.77 10.83
C ASP A 59 4.04 -9.71 9.72
N LEU A 60 4.56 -10.06 8.54
CA LEU A 60 4.57 -9.17 7.38
C LEU A 60 3.16 -8.66 7.04
N PHE A 61 2.16 -9.56 6.94
CA PHE A 61 0.79 -9.18 6.59
C PHE A 61 0.07 -8.41 7.70
N ALA A 62 0.37 -8.70 8.97
CA ALA A 62 -0.12 -7.90 10.08
C ALA A 62 0.36 -6.44 9.97
N ASN A 63 1.65 -6.22 9.72
CA ASN A 63 2.22 -4.88 9.58
C ASN A 63 1.80 -4.18 8.27
N LEU A 64 1.68 -4.92 7.15
CA LEU A 64 1.15 -4.37 5.88
C LEU A 64 -0.27 -3.84 6.00
N ARG A 65 -1.13 -4.51 6.80
CA ARG A 65 -2.48 -4.02 7.08
C ARG A 65 -2.45 -2.64 7.72
N HIS A 66 -1.55 -2.42 8.68
CA HIS A 66 -1.38 -1.11 9.34
C HIS A 66 -0.90 -0.04 8.35
N LEU A 67 0.11 -0.33 7.53
CA LEU A 67 0.59 0.62 6.52
C LEU A 67 -0.48 0.97 5.49
N SER A 68 -1.22 -0.04 5.01
CA SER A 68 -2.30 0.15 4.06
C SER A 68 -3.41 1.01 4.65
N ARG A 69 -3.76 0.82 5.94
CA ARG A 69 -4.74 1.64 6.65
C ARG A 69 -4.26 3.08 6.82
N PHE A 70 -3.01 3.27 7.28
CA PHE A 70 -2.41 4.59 7.42
C PHE A 70 -2.41 5.35 6.10
N ALA A 71 -2.00 4.71 5.01
CA ALA A 71 -2.01 5.34 3.68
C ALA A 71 -3.42 5.72 3.23
N TYR A 72 -4.42 4.87 3.49
CA TYR A 72 -5.81 5.18 3.18
C TYR A 72 -6.33 6.41 3.95
N GLU A 73 -5.99 6.53 5.23
CA GLU A 73 -6.46 7.61 6.10
C GLU A 73 -5.71 8.93 5.85
N PHE A 74 -4.38 8.89 5.79
CA PHE A 74 -3.56 10.10 5.79
C PHE A 74 -3.03 10.50 4.42
N PHE A 75 -2.97 9.57 3.46
CA PHE A 75 -2.51 9.81 2.09
C PHE A 75 -3.63 9.74 1.05
N MET A 76 -4.90 9.82 1.48
CA MET A 76 -6.05 9.75 0.57
C MET A 76 -5.94 10.67 -0.66
N PRO A 77 -5.47 11.94 -0.56
CA PRO A 77 -5.27 12.79 -1.74
C PRO A 77 -4.26 12.24 -2.76
N MET A 78 -3.28 11.47 -2.29
CA MET A 78 -2.22 10.86 -3.12
C MET A 78 -2.66 9.54 -3.77
N ILE A 79 -3.82 9.00 -3.37
CA ILE A 79 -4.41 7.80 -3.97
C ILE A 79 -5.40 8.22 -5.05
N PRO A 80 -5.23 7.78 -6.32
CA PRO A 80 -6.21 8.04 -7.37
C PRO A 80 -7.62 7.60 -6.96
N SER A 81 -8.63 8.42 -7.25
CA SER A 81 -9.99 8.27 -6.73
C SER A 81 -10.59 6.87 -6.91
N ILE A 82 -10.43 6.26 -8.09
CA ILE A 82 -10.96 4.92 -8.37
C ILE A 82 -10.29 3.84 -7.51
N PHE A 83 -9.00 4.01 -7.18
CA PHE A 83 -8.27 3.08 -6.33
C PHE A 83 -8.58 3.23 -4.86
N ARG A 84 -9.15 4.36 -4.40
CA ARG A 84 -9.59 4.50 -3.00
C ARG A 84 -10.65 3.46 -2.62
N LYS A 85 -11.59 3.17 -3.53
CA LYS A 85 -12.62 2.14 -3.30
C LYS A 85 -11.99 0.75 -3.19
N LEU A 86 -11.07 0.41 -4.10
CA LEU A 86 -10.35 -0.87 -4.06
C LEU A 86 -9.51 -0.99 -2.79
N TRP A 87 -8.82 0.08 -2.41
CA TRP A 87 -8.01 0.12 -1.19
C TRP A 87 -8.83 -0.18 0.06
N ARG A 88 -9.99 0.48 0.20
CA ARG A 88 -10.94 0.19 1.27
C ARG A 88 -11.44 -1.24 1.22
N GLN A 89 -11.82 -1.74 0.04
CA GLN A 89 -12.30 -3.10 -0.14
C GLN A 89 -11.26 -4.15 0.29
N GLY A 90 -9.98 -3.96 -0.04
CA GLY A 90 -8.89 -4.83 0.42
C GLY A 90 -8.72 -4.81 1.95
N LEU A 91 -8.77 -3.61 2.56
CA LEU A 91 -8.69 -3.44 4.01
C LEU A 91 -9.86 -4.08 4.77
N ASP A 92 -11.07 -3.98 4.23
CA ASP A 92 -12.29 -4.47 4.87
C ASP A 92 -12.41 -6.00 4.76
N THR A 93 -11.93 -6.62 3.67
CA THR A 93 -11.98 -8.08 3.50
C THR A 93 -10.71 -8.80 3.94
N GLY A 94 -9.60 -8.10 4.14
CA GLY A 94 -8.29 -8.68 4.41
C GLY A 94 -7.71 -9.50 3.24
N THR A 95 -8.27 -9.38 2.03
CA THR A 95 -7.83 -10.19 0.88
C THR A 95 -6.52 -9.69 0.28
N TYR A 96 -6.32 -8.38 0.29
CA TYR A 96 -5.07 -7.76 -0.12
C TYR A 96 -4.87 -6.44 0.62
N TYR A 97 -3.62 -6.01 0.69
CA TYR A 97 -3.23 -4.70 1.21
C TYR A 97 -2.49 -3.93 0.13
N LEU A 98 -2.66 -2.60 0.11
CA LEU A 98 -2.08 -1.74 -0.92
C LEU A 98 -1.13 -0.72 -0.28
N LYS A 99 -0.14 -0.27 -1.06
CA LYS A 99 0.81 0.78 -0.72
C LYS A 99 1.11 1.63 -1.96
N LEU A 100 1.40 2.92 -1.76
CA LEU A 100 1.85 3.78 -2.85
C LEU A 100 3.18 3.25 -3.40
N CYS A 101 3.30 3.16 -4.72
CA CYS A 101 4.55 2.85 -5.40
C CYS A 101 5.19 4.16 -5.89
N GLY A 102 6.03 4.77 -5.04
CA GLY A 102 6.57 6.11 -5.25
C GLY A 102 5.68 7.21 -4.66
N ALA A 103 5.67 8.39 -5.28
CA ALA A 103 5.03 9.59 -4.75
C ALA A 103 3.49 9.57 -4.75
N GLY A 104 2.85 8.68 -5.50
CA GLY A 104 1.39 8.66 -5.68
C GLY A 104 0.89 9.57 -6.81
N GLY A 105 -0.43 9.78 -6.86
CA GLY A 105 -1.12 10.58 -7.89
C GLY A 105 -1.30 9.90 -9.25
N GLY A 106 -0.71 8.72 -9.44
CA GLY A 106 -0.73 7.93 -10.68
C GLY A 106 0.35 6.86 -10.68
N GLY A 107 0.74 6.37 -11.86
CA GLY A 107 1.72 5.30 -12.02
C GLY A 107 1.18 3.96 -11.53
N PHE A 108 1.95 3.28 -10.70
CA PHE A 108 1.57 1.98 -10.15
C PHE A 108 1.18 2.07 -8.67
N ILE A 109 0.37 1.11 -8.24
CA ILE A 109 0.16 0.79 -6.82
C ILE A 109 0.79 -0.56 -6.54
N LEU A 110 1.47 -0.67 -5.40
CA LEU A 110 2.03 -1.92 -4.93
C LEU A 110 0.99 -2.63 -4.06
N GLY A 111 0.73 -3.90 -4.34
CA GLY A 111 -0.23 -4.73 -3.65
C GLY A 111 0.38 -6.01 -3.10
N PHE A 112 -0.25 -6.54 -2.05
CA PHE A 112 0.21 -7.70 -1.31
C PHE A 112 -0.97 -8.62 -1.02
N THR A 113 -0.82 -9.93 -1.25
CA THR A 113 -1.88 -10.92 -0.94
C THR A 113 -1.29 -12.28 -0.59
N GLU A 114 -1.98 -13.03 0.27
CA GLU A 114 -1.73 -14.45 0.54
C GLU A 114 -2.55 -15.37 -0.38
N ASP A 115 -3.57 -14.83 -1.08
CA ASP A 115 -4.45 -15.56 -1.98
C ASP A 115 -4.63 -14.80 -3.32
N LEU A 116 -3.77 -15.13 -4.27
CA LEU A 116 -3.78 -14.51 -5.60
C LEU A 116 -5.13 -14.67 -6.31
N LYS A 117 -5.77 -15.84 -6.22
CA LYS A 117 -7.04 -16.10 -6.93
C LYS A 117 -8.14 -15.19 -6.40
N LYS A 118 -8.21 -15.04 -5.08
CA LYS A 118 -9.19 -14.16 -4.44
C LYS A 118 -8.90 -12.68 -4.74
N ALA A 119 -7.63 -12.28 -4.75
CA ALA A 119 -7.22 -10.93 -5.16
C ALA A 119 -7.59 -10.64 -6.62
N GLU A 120 -7.29 -11.54 -7.56
CA GLU A 120 -7.67 -11.45 -8.98
C GLU A 120 -9.18 -11.31 -9.17
N THR A 121 -9.97 -12.09 -8.41
CA THR A 121 -11.44 -12.01 -8.45
C THR A 121 -11.94 -10.64 -7.98
N MET A 122 -11.38 -10.11 -6.90
CA MET A 122 -11.79 -8.82 -6.34
C MET A 122 -11.30 -7.62 -7.13
N LEU A 123 -10.15 -7.75 -7.80
CA LEU A 123 -9.52 -6.73 -8.64
C LEU A 123 -9.82 -6.97 -10.13
N LYS A 124 -10.92 -7.65 -10.45
CA LYS A 124 -11.33 -7.94 -11.83
C LYS A 124 -11.42 -6.64 -12.64
N GLY A 125 -10.82 -6.65 -13.82
CA GLY A 125 -10.72 -5.47 -14.70
C GLY A 125 -9.44 -4.67 -14.52
N TYR A 126 -8.60 -5.00 -13.53
CA TYR A 126 -7.25 -4.47 -13.38
C TYR A 126 -6.23 -5.55 -13.71
N LYS A 127 -5.15 -5.17 -14.41
CA LYS A 127 -4.04 -6.08 -14.68
C LYS A 127 -3.19 -6.19 -13.41
N ILE A 128 -3.13 -7.40 -12.84
CA ILE A 128 -2.22 -7.74 -11.75
C ILE A 128 -0.91 -8.23 -12.36
N GLU A 129 0.18 -7.54 -12.07
CA GLU A 129 1.53 -7.97 -12.45
C GLU A 129 2.27 -8.44 -11.21
N VAL A 130 2.42 -9.76 -11.06
CA VAL A 130 3.16 -10.33 -9.91
C VAL A 130 4.65 -10.07 -10.09
N VAL A 131 5.25 -9.40 -9.10
CA VAL A 131 6.67 -9.02 -9.10
C VAL A 131 7.51 -9.80 -8.08
N TYR A 132 6.87 -10.45 -7.11
CA TYR A 132 7.56 -11.29 -6.13
C TYR A 132 6.67 -12.40 -5.57
N ARG A 133 7.29 -13.54 -5.21
CA ARG A 133 6.65 -14.68 -4.56
C ARG A 133 7.54 -15.16 -3.42
N PHE A 134 6.97 -15.25 -2.22
CA PHE A 134 7.58 -15.89 -1.06
C PHE A 134 7.53 -17.42 -1.16
#